data_AF-A0A7K2Z4W5-F1
#
_entry.id   AF-A0A7K2Z4W5-F1
#
_cell.length_a   1.000
_cell.length_b   1.000
_cell.length_c   1.000
_cell.angle_alpha   90.00
_cell.angle_beta   90.00
_cell.angle_gamma   90.00
#
_symmetry.space_group_name_H-M   'P 1'
#
loop_
_entity.id
_entity.type
_entity.pdbx_description
1 polymer ?
#
loop_
_entity_poly.entity_id
_entity_poly.type
_entity_poly.pdbx_seq_one_letter_code
_entity_poly.pdbx_strand_id
1 'polypeptide(L)'
;MATSRERWTVARLAAIAGLPSKVGYEARDRNVLHPTVLSPSDVLPLLTFEALRRISWPGENYARNTPQRLRLWEHLAIEHSRVGDLSDVDPMTGLYVHPSGADLAVRPSEHAALALRFVEENTPYQYLTLGAWARQALRALAAEQEQAGRRHGAA
;
A
#
# COMPACT_ATOMS: atom_id res chain seq x y z
N MET A 1 4.08 11.04 30.51
CA MET A 1 4.29 12.19 29.59
C MET A 1 3.47 11.91 28.34
N ALA A 2 2.44 12.71 28.06
CA ALA A 2 1.58 12.52 26.92
C ALA A 2 2.33 12.96 25.64
N THR A 3 2.83 11.99 24.87
CA THR A 3 3.33 12.24 23.52
C THR A 3 2.19 12.84 22.72
N SER A 4 2.40 14.04 22.15
CA SER A 4 1.43 14.63 21.21
C SER A 4 1.05 13.57 20.19
N ARG A 5 -0.25 13.26 20.05
CA ARG A 5 -0.74 12.43 18.95
C ARG A 5 -0.28 13.08 17.66
N GLU A 6 0.76 12.53 17.06
CA GLU A 6 1.36 13.05 15.85
C GLU A 6 0.29 12.99 14.75
N ARG A 7 -0.22 14.16 14.33
CA ARG A 7 -1.36 14.21 13.43
C ARG A 7 -0.89 13.97 12.01
N TRP A 8 -1.15 12.77 11.50
CA TRP A 8 -0.85 12.39 10.13
C TRP A 8 -1.72 13.16 9.13
N THR A 9 -1.09 13.57 8.03
CA THR A 9 -1.77 14.22 6.89
C THR A 9 -1.57 13.39 5.63
N VAL A 10 -2.49 13.52 4.68
CA VAL A 10 -2.40 12.84 3.37
C VAL A 10 -1.10 13.20 2.64
N ALA A 11 -0.70 14.48 2.68
CA ALA A 11 0.53 14.93 2.03
C ALA A 11 1.78 14.29 2.66
N ARG A 12 1.83 14.18 3.99
CA ARG A 12 2.92 13.50 4.68
C ARG A 12 2.95 12.01 4.36
N LEU A 13 1.80 11.34 4.41
CA LEU A 13 1.69 9.92 4.06
C LEU A 13 2.19 9.65 2.64
N ALA A 14 1.79 10.48 1.67
CA ALA A 14 2.27 10.39 0.30
C ALA A 14 3.79 10.62 0.19
N ALA A 15 4.34 11.57 0.95
CA ALA A 15 5.79 11.80 0.99
C ALA A 15 6.57 10.59 1.54
N ILE A 16 6.08 9.97 2.63
CA ILE A 16 6.67 8.72 3.18
C ILE A 16 6.57 7.57 2.17
N ALA A 17 5.47 7.48 1.43
CA ALA A 17 5.30 6.53 0.33
C ALA A 17 6.15 6.84 -0.91
N GLY A 18 6.83 7.99 -0.97
CA GLY A 18 7.55 8.44 -2.17
C GLY A 18 6.64 8.77 -3.36
N LEU A 19 5.40 9.19 -3.08
CA LEU A 19 4.37 9.49 -4.07
C LEU A 19 4.01 10.99 -4.10
N PRO A 20 3.54 11.51 -5.25
CA PRO A 20 2.95 12.85 -5.30
C PRO A 20 1.72 12.97 -4.38
N SER A 21 1.57 14.10 -3.69
CA SER A 21 0.43 14.36 -2.80
C SER A 21 -0.92 14.20 -3.48
N LYS A 22 -1.02 14.52 -4.78
CA LYS A 22 -2.21 14.29 -5.62
C LYS A 22 -2.70 12.84 -5.55
N VAL A 23 -1.79 11.86 -5.56
CA VAL A 23 -2.14 10.44 -5.47
C VAL A 23 -2.77 10.12 -4.11
N GLY A 24 -2.22 10.69 -3.03
CA GLY A 24 -2.80 10.54 -1.70
C GLY A 24 -4.21 11.12 -1.60
N TYR A 25 -4.46 12.28 -2.19
CA TYR A 25 -5.81 12.87 -2.21
C TYR A 25 -6.78 12.06 -3.06
N GLU A 26 -6.36 11.56 -4.23
CA GLU A 26 -7.15 10.65 -5.06
C GLU A 26 -7.51 9.35 -4.30
N ALA A 27 -6.56 8.80 -3.53
CA ALA A 27 -6.78 7.62 -2.70
C ALA A 27 -7.82 7.90 -1.60
N ARG A 28 -7.72 9.04 -0.92
CA ARG A 28 -8.72 9.48 0.07
C ARG A 28 -10.10 9.64 -0.56
N ASP A 29 -10.20 10.31 -1.70
CA ASP A 29 -11.48 10.57 -2.39
C ASP A 29 -12.13 9.27 -2.90
N ARG A 30 -11.33 8.19 -3.06
CA ARG A 30 -11.80 6.84 -3.37
C ARG A 30 -11.99 5.94 -2.14
N ASN A 31 -11.95 6.50 -0.92
CA ASN A 31 -12.07 5.80 0.35
C ASN A 31 -11.00 4.73 0.62
N VAL A 32 -9.82 4.83 -0.01
CA VAL A 32 -8.65 4.00 0.33
C VAL A 32 -8.05 4.46 1.65
N LEU A 33 -7.98 5.77 1.86
CA LEU A 33 -7.45 6.39 3.06
C LEU A 33 -8.60 6.97 3.89
N HIS A 34 -8.66 6.63 5.17
CA HIS A 34 -9.65 7.20 6.07
C HIS A 34 -9.22 8.59 6.57
N PRO A 35 -10.00 9.66 6.32
CA PRO A 35 -9.57 11.03 6.59
C PRO A 35 -9.47 11.38 8.07
N THR A 36 -10.13 10.60 8.95
CA THR A 36 -10.23 10.88 10.39
C THR A 36 -9.16 10.16 11.22
N VAL A 37 -8.59 9.08 10.71
CA VAL A 37 -7.60 8.24 11.40
C VAL A 37 -6.55 7.85 10.36
N LEU A 38 -5.57 8.71 10.15
CA LEU A 38 -4.39 8.39 9.37
C LEU A 38 -3.27 7.94 10.30
N SER A 39 -2.51 6.96 9.84
CA SER A 39 -1.42 6.31 10.55
C SER A 39 -0.26 6.03 9.60
N PRO A 40 0.94 5.71 10.11
CA PRO A 40 2.04 5.25 9.27
C PRO A 40 1.66 4.03 8.43
N SER A 41 0.85 3.12 8.98
CA SER A 41 0.43 1.88 8.32
C SER A 41 -0.42 2.08 7.06
N ASP A 42 -1.01 3.26 6.89
CA ASP A 42 -1.74 3.61 5.67
C ASP A 42 -0.85 3.77 4.42
N VAL A 43 0.48 3.73 4.57
CA VAL A 43 1.42 3.74 3.44
C VAL A 43 1.23 2.52 2.53
N LEU A 44 0.95 1.33 3.08
CA LEU A 44 0.82 0.11 2.28
C LEU A 44 -0.45 0.10 1.42
N PRO A 45 -1.64 0.45 1.94
CA PRO A 45 -2.84 0.70 1.13
C PRO A 45 -2.63 1.77 0.05
N LEU A 46 -1.91 2.85 0.36
CA LEU A 46 -1.63 3.91 -0.60
C LEU A 46 -0.73 3.45 -1.75
N LEU A 47 0.37 2.74 -1.43
CA LEU A 47 1.26 2.17 -2.44
C LEU A 47 0.57 1.11 -3.28
N THR A 48 -0.26 0.27 -2.65
CA THR A 48 -1.08 -0.72 -3.33
C THR A 48 -2.00 -0.02 -4.31
N PHE A 49 -2.78 0.98 -3.87
CA PHE A 49 -3.66 1.77 -4.73
C PHE A 49 -2.94 2.33 -5.96
N GLU A 50 -1.77 2.93 -5.80
CA GLU A 50 -0.98 3.43 -6.94
C GLU A 50 -0.51 2.32 -7.88
N ALA A 51 -0.09 1.17 -7.35
CA ALA A 51 0.33 0.03 -8.16
C ALA A 51 -0.83 -0.54 -9.00
N LEU A 52 -2.04 -0.65 -8.43
CA LEU A 52 -3.19 -1.23 -9.11
C LEU A 52 -3.64 -0.44 -10.34
N ARG A 53 -3.40 0.88 -10.37
CA ARG A 53 -3.76 1.74 -11.51
C ARG A 53 -3.09 1.36 -12.82
N ARG A 54 -2.00 0.59 -12.74
CA ARG A 54 -1.20 0.13 -13.89
C ARG A 54 -1.59 -1.27 -14.34
N ILE A 55 -2.49 -1.93 -13.62
CA ILE A 55 -2.92 -3.29 -13.90
C ILE A 55 -4.23 -3.25 -14.69
N SER A 56 -4.18 -3.91 -15.85
CA SER A 56 -5.34 -4.20 -16.69
C SER A 56 -5.35 -5.70 -16.98
N TRP A 57 -6.46 -6.35 -16.71
CA TRP A 57 -6.62 -7.77 -17.00
C TRP A 57 -7.18 -7.98 -18.41
N PRO A 58 -6.81 -9.08 -19.08
CA PRO A 58 -7.40 -9.43 -20.38
C PRO A 58 -8.92 -9.49 -20.30
N GLY A 59 -9.62 -8.87 -21.24
CA GLY A 59 -11.08 -8.84 -21.30
C GLY A 59 -11.75 -7.73 -20.49
N GLU A 60 -11.00 -6.94 -19.71
CA GLU A 60 -11.55 -5.71 -19.10
C GLU A 60 -11.67 -4.60 -20.16
N ASN A 61 -12.90 -4.31 -20.59
CA ASN A 61 -13.19 -3.18 -21.48
C ASN A 61 -13.41 -1.90 -20.66
N TYR A 62 -12.54 -0.91 -20.84
CA TYR A 62 -12.60 0.35 -20.10
C TYR A 62 -13.26 1.47 -20.89
N ALA A 63 -14.34 2.02 -20.35
CA ALA A 63 -14.83 3.33 -20.76
C ALA A 63 -13.90 4.41 -20.16
N ARG A 64 -13.21 5.17 -21.04
CA ARG A 64 -12.22 6.20 -20.65
C ARG A 64 -12.80 7.37 -19.84
N ASN A 65 -14.13 7.55 -19.80
CA ASN A 65 -14.76 8.81 -19.37
C ASN A 65 -15.62 8.74 -18.10
N THR A 66 -15.65 7.61 -17.37
CA THR A 66 -16.45 7.49 -16.15
C THR A 66 -15.56 7.68 -14.91
N PRO A 67 -15.95 8.43 -13.87
CA PRO A 67 -15.28 8.41 -12.58
C PRO A 67 -15.33 6.98 -12.03
N GLN A 68 -14.22 6.24 -12.18
CA GLN A 68 -14.21 4.82 -11.86
C GLN A 68 -14.16 4.65 -10.35
N ARG A 69 -15.22 4.04 -9.81
CA ARG A 69 -15.17 3.38 -8.50
C ARG A 69 -14.11 2.27 -8.56
N LEU A 70 -13.50 1.96 -7.43
CA LEU A 70 -12.62 0.80 -7.32
C LEU A 70 -13.39 -0.45 -7.73
N ARG A 71 -12.77 -1.27 -8.56
CA ARG A 71 -13.25 -2.61 -8.91
C ARG A 71 -13.17 -3.49 -7.67
N LEU A 72 -13.96 -4.57 -7.65
CA LEU A 72 -14.00 -5.48 -6.51
C LEU A 72 -12.60 -6.02 -6.18
N TRP A 73 -11.86 -6.48 -7.19
CA TRP A 73 -10.51 -7.01 -6.98
C TRP A 73 -9.53 -5.93 -6.48
N GLU A 74 -9.70 -4.67 -6.91
CA GLU A 74 -8.87 -3.56 -6.41
C GLU A 74 -9.15 -3.27 -4.95
N HIS A 75 -10.43 -3.30 -4.56
CA HIS A 75 -10.84 -3.12 -3.18
C HIS A 75 -10.27 -4.24 -2.29
N LEU A 76 -10.39 -5.49 -2.73
CA LEU A 76 -9.83 -6.64 -2.00
C LEU A 76 -8.31 -6.52 -1.84
N ALA A 77 -7.58 -6.20 -2.91
CA ALA A 77 -6.13 -6.01 -2.83
C ALA A 77 -5.73 -4.90 -1.84
N ILE A 78 -6.45 -3.78 -1.85
CA ILE A 78 -6.22 -2.67 -0.91
C ILE A 78 -6.48 -3.11 0.53
N GLU A 79 -7.58 -3.81 0.79
CA GLU A 79 -7.88 -4.30 2.14
C GLU A 79 -6.87 -5.35 2.61
N HIS A 80 -6.47 -6.31 1.76
CA HIS A 80 -5.42 -7.28 2.09
C HIS A 80 -4.05 -6.65 2.34
N SER A 81 -3.79 -5.45 1.81
CA SER A 81 -2.53 -4.73 2.08
C SER A 81 -2.46 -4.08 3.46
N ARG A 82 -3.56 -4.06 4.23
CA ARG A 82 -3.63 -3.53 5.60
C ARG A 82 -3.08 -4.54 6.62
N VAL A 83 -1.79 -4.83 6.55
CA VAL A 83 -1.10 -5.90 7.31
C VAL A 83 -0.73 -5.52 8.76
N GLY A 84 -1.51 -4.66 9.41
CA GLY A 84 -1.26 -4.21 10.79
C GLY A 84 -0.21 -3.08 10.90
N ASP A 85 0.61 -3.10 11.94
CA ASP A 85 1.65 -2.09 12.17
C ASP A 85 2.86 -2.28 11.26
N LEU A 86 3.36 -1.20 10.65
CA LEU A 86 4.49 -1.25 9.71
C LEU A 86 5.73 -1.95 10.28
N SER A 87 5.98 -1.79 11.58
CA SER A 87 7.15 -2.39 12.26
C SER A 87 7.11 -3.91 12.29
N ASP A 88 5.91 -4.49 12.18
CA ASP A 88 5.66 -5.91 12.41
C ASP A 88 5.53 -6.68 11.08
N VAL A 89 5.58 -5.96 9.95
CA VAL A 89 5.46 -6.55 8.62
C VAL A 89 6.74 -7.30 8.27
N ASP A 90 6.60 -8.62 8.10
CA ASP A 90 7.72 -9.47 7.70
C ASP A 90 8.28 -9.02 6.32
N PRO A 91 9.61 -8.93 6.17
CA PRO A 91 10.29 -8.67 4.90
C PRO A 91 9.79 -9.42 3.66
N MET A 92 9.33 -10.66 3.85
CA MET A 92 8.82 -11.55 2.80
C MET A 92 7.37 -11.28 2.43
N THR A 93 6.63 -10.56 3.27
CA THR A 93 5.21 -10.28 3.06
C THR A 93 4.98 -9.76 1.65
N GLY A 94 4.13 -10.45 0.90
CA GLY A 94 3.80 -10.08 -0.46
C GLY A 94 2.35 -10.36 -0.79
N LEU A 95 1.83 -9.59 -1.75
CA LEU A 95 0.44 -9.65 -2.16
C LEU A 95 0.37 -10.06 -3.61
N TYR A 96 -0.28 -11.18 -3.88
CA TYR A 96 -0.55 -11.67 -5.22
C TYR A 96 -1.92 -11.17 -5.64
N VAL A 97 -1.96 -10.27 -6.61
CA VAL A 97 -3.18 -9.64 -7.11
C VAL A 97 -3.58 -10.32 -8.42
N HIS A 98 -4.83 -10.72 -8.57
CA HIS A 98 -5.34 -11.46 -9.73
C HIS A 98 -6.77 -11.02 -10.06
N PRO A 99 -7.35 -11.39 -11.23
CA PRO A 99 -8.65 -10.87 -11.66
C PRO A 99 -9.81 -11.11 -10.68
N SER A 100 -9.74 -12.19 -9.89
CA SER A 100 -10.77 -12.54 -8.90
C SER A 100 -10.52 -11.98 -7.50
N GLY A 101 -9.37 -11.35 -7.22
CA GLY A 101 -9.06 -10.83 -5.88
C GLY A 101 -7.58 -10.64 -5.59
N ALA A 102 -7.19 -10.93 -4.35
CA ALA A 102 -5.80 -10.94 -3.94
C ALA A 102 -5.55 -11.93 -2.81
N ASP A 103 -4.37 -12.54 -2.79
CA ASP A 103 -3.91 -13.44 -1.75
C ASP A 103 -2.63 -12.90 -1.10
N LEU A 104 -2.64 -12.82 0.23
CA LEU A 104 -1.48 -12.43 1.02
C LEU A 104 -0.63 -13.66 1.37
N ALA A 105 0.68 -13.56 1.18
CA ALA A 105 1.66 -14.53 1.66
C ALA A 105 2.66 -13.85 2.58
N VAL A 106 2.90 -14.44 3.74
CA VAL A 106 3.86 -14.00 4.75
C VAL A 106 4.96 -15.04 5.00
N ARG A 107 4.80 -16.27 4.51
CA ARG A 107 5.79 -17.36 4.66
C ARG A 107 6.28 -17.89 3.30
N PRO A 108 7.54 -18.38 3.21
CA PRO A 108 8.06 -19.00 1.99
C PRO A 108 7.18 -20.13 1.42
N SER A 109 6.57 -20.94 2.29
CA SER A 109 5.66 -22.02 1.88
C SER A 109 4.38 -21.50 1.22
N GLU A 110 3.86 -20.35 1.66
CA GLU A 110 2.66 -19.72 1.09
C GLU A 110 2.99 -19.12 -0.28
N HIS A 111 4.15 -18.47 -0.43
CA HIS A 111 4.61 -17.99 -1.74
C HIS A 111 4.73 -19.13 -2.75
N ALA A 112 5.34 -20.25 -2.36
CA ALA A 112 5.48 -21.41 -3.22
C ALA A 112 4.11 -22.00 -3.62
N ALA A 113 3.20 -22.15 -2.65
CA ALA A 113 1.86 -22.68 -2.90
C ALA A 113 1.04 -21.79 -3.85
N LEU A 114 1.05 -20.47 -3.64
CA LEU A 114 0.34 -19.53 -4.51
C LEU A 114 0.92 -19.51 -5.92
N ALA A 115 2.26 -19.48 -6.05
CA ALA A 115 2.91 -19.50 -7.36
C ALA A 115 2.58 -20.77 -8.15
N LEU A 116 2.59 -21.93 -7.51
CA LEU A 116 2.19 -23.20 -8.13
C LEU A 116 0.72 -23.18 -8.54
N ARG A 117 -0.18 -22.78 -7.62
CA ARG A 117 -1.63 -22.70 -7.88
C ARG A 117 -1.95 -21.82 -9.09
N PHE A 118 -1.37 -20.62 -9.18
CA PHE A 118 -1.64 -19.73 -10.31
C PHE A 118 -1.11 -20.26 -11.65
N VAL A 119 0.00 -21.01 -11.63
CA VAL A 119 0.50 -21.69 -12.83
C VAL A 119 -0.43 -22.83 -13.23
N GLU A 120 -0.87 -23.66 -12.29
CA GLU A 120 -1.79 -24.78 -12.54
C GLU A 120 -3.15 -24.32 -13.07
N GLU A 121 -3.69 -23.23 -12.52
CA GLU A 121 -4.98 -22.66 -12.93
C GLU A 121 -4.88 -21.76 -14.17
N ASN A 122 -3.66 -21.49 -14.66
CA ASN A 122 -3.39 -20.50 -15.70
C ASN A 122 -4.00 -19.12 -15.37
N THR A 123 -3.98 -18.75 -14.08
CA THR A 123 -4.51 -17.50 -13.56
C THR A 123 -3.43 -16.42 -13.66
N PRO A 124 -3.63 -15.33 -14.42
CA PRO A 124 -2.67 -14.23 -14.45
C PRO A 124 -2.65 -13.53 -13.08
N TYR A 125 -1.46 -13.18 -12.61
CA TYR A 125 -1.29 -12.47 -11.35
C TYR A 125 -0.18 -11.43 -11.43
N GLN A 126 -0.22 -10.46 -10.52
CA GLN A 126 0.82 -9.46 -10.28
C GLN A 126 1.26 -9.57 -8.83
N TYR A 127 2.56 -9.49 -8.58
CA TYR A 127 3.13 -9.60 -7.24
C TYR A 127 3.55 -8.22 -6.71
N LEU A 128 3.02 -7.84 -5.55
CA LEU A 128 3.38 -6.61 -4.84
C LEU A 128 4.23 -6.93 -3.60
N THR A 129 5.34 -6.23 -3.45
CA THR A 129 6.37 -6.47 -2.42
C THR A 129 6.09 -5.73 -1.11
N LEU A 130 5.00 -6.04 -0.42
CA LEU A 130 4.56 -5.28 0.77
C LEU A 130 5.65 -5.17 1.86
N GLY A 131 6.39 -6.24 2.15
CA GLY A 131 7.46 -6.25 3.15
C GLY A 131 8.68 -5.40 2.73
N ALA A 132 8.94 -5.26 1.44
CA ALA A 132 9.96 -4.32 0.95
C ALA A 132 9.49 -2.87 1.12
N TRP A 133 8.24 -2.59 0.78
CA TRP A 133 7.62 -1.28 0.93
C TRP A 133 7.53 -0.84 2.39
N ALA A 134 7.16 -1.73 3.31
CA ALA A 134 7.12 -1.44 4.75
C ALA A 134 8.51 -1.00 5.26
N ARG A 135 9.57 -1.73 4.90
CA ARG A 135 10.95 -1.36 5.24
C ARG A 135 11.41 -0.05 4.61
N GLN A 136 10.94 0.28 3.42
CA GLN A 136 11.22 1.56 2.79
C GLN A 136 10.52 2.70 3.54
N ALA A 137 9.25 2.52 3.91
CA ALA A 137 8.47 3.49 4.67
C ALA A 137 9.10 3.75 6.05
N LEU A 138 9.52 2.70 6.76
CA LEU A 138 10.22 2.83 8.05
C LEU A 138 11.53 3.62 7.93
N ARG A 139 12.29 3.41 6.85
CA ARG A 139 13.52 4.18 6.59
C ARG A 139 13.22 5.66 6.30
N ALA A 140 12.17 5.95 5.52
CA ALA A 140 11.74 7.31 5.25
C ALA A 140 11.28 8.03 6.53
N LEU A 141 10.55 7.33 7.40
CA LEU A 141 10.13 7.81 8.72
C LEU A 141 11.32 8.16 9.62
N ALA A 142 12.30 7.27 9.72
CA ALA A 142 13.50 7.52 10.50
C ALA A 142 14.28 8.74 9.98
N ALA A 143 14.40 8.89 8.66
CA ALA A 143 15.08 10.03 8.04
C ALA A 143 14.35 11.36 8.32
N GLU A 144 13.02 11.38 8.29
CA GLU A 144 12.21 12.55 8.63
C GLU A 144 12.43 12.98 10.10
N GLN A 145 12.44 12.02 11.03
CA GLN A 145 12.69 12.26 12.45
C GLN A 145 14.10 12.83 12.70
N GLU A 146 15.11 12.28 12.03
CA GLU A 146 16.48 12.75 12.14
C GLU A 146 16.64 14.20 11.64
N GLN A 147 15.98 14.54 10.52
CA GLN A 147 15.97 15.91 9.99
C GLN A 147 15.24 16.88 10.94
N ALA A 148 14.14 16.45 11.54
CA ALA A 148 13.42 17.25 12.52
C ALA A 148 14.28 17.54 13.77
N GLY A 149 15.00 16.54 14.27
CA GLY A 149 15.94 16.69 15.40
C GLY A 149 17.08 17.66 15.08
N ARG A 150 17.66 17.58 13.88
CA ARG A 150 18.71 18.51 13.42
C ARG A 150 18.23 19.97 13.35
N ARG A 151 16.98 20.22 12.97
CA ARG A 151 16.41 21.57 12.92
C ARG A 151 16.19 22.17 14.31
N HIS A 152 15.86 21.36 15.31
CA HIS A 152 15.63 21.82 16.69
C HIS A 152 16.93 22.02 17.49
N GLY A 153 18.01 21.33 17.14
CA GLY A 153 19.33 21.53 17.78
C GLY A 153 20.16 22.69 17.21
N ALA A 154 19.68 23.35 16.15
CA ALA A 154 20.35 24.47 15.49
C ALA A 154 19.70 25.83 15.77
N ALA A 155 18.71 25.88 16.68
CA ALA A 155 18.02 27.09 17.14
C ALA A 155 18.37 27.35 18.62
#